data_AF-A0A0K1JLT1-F1
#
_entry.id   AF-A0A0K1JLT1-F1
#
_cell.length_a   1.000
_cell.length_b   1.000
_cell.length_c   1.000
_cell.angle_alpha   90.00
_cell.angle_beta   90.00
_cell.angle_gamma   90.00
#
_symmetry.space_group_name_H-M   'P 1'
#
loop_
_entity.id
_entity.type
_entity.pdbx_description
1 polymer ?
#
loop_
_entity_poly.entity_id
_entity_poly.type
_entity_poly.pdbx_seq_one_letter_code
_entity_poly.pdbx_strand_id
1 'polypeptide(L)'
;MTPEQLGAVLAADLGAPVRLRPDVARAPYVWTTTALRDHAGRDAAAVARAMGSARHTPGVTLAGDELTLTLGPDDLDAVLDQQLDRTLVASVGEELVARQAPDRSWRLTRDATTTSYADLARLAGDASARWVTARSADGQQIDVARAGLGSRTPADPLFAVLLAHARLGRPPADGGERLLATVAETPMVLAEAARAGRTRPWILHLESVAEAALAWRASGQPPVCWTSARLAEAARIVLATGLGQAGIPAPTQI
;
A
#
# COMPACT_ATOMS: atom_id res chain seq x y z
N MET A 1 12.87 -12.80 -9.75
CA MET A 1 12.56 -13.05 -8.32
C MET A 1 11.85 -11.82 -7.79
N THR A 2 10.73 -11.95 -7.08
CA THR A 2 9.96 -10.81 -6.59
C THR A 2 10.55 -10.25 -5.28
N PRO A 3 10.24 -8.99 -4.91
CA PRO A 3 10.64 -8.43 -3.62
C PRO A 3 10.14 -9.24 -2.42
N GLU A 4 8.95 -9.84 -2.54
CA GLU A 4 8.37 -10.72 -1.53
C GLU A 4 9.17 -12.02 -1.37
N GLN A 5 9.54 -12.67 -2.48
CA GLN A 5 10.36 -13.87 -2.46
C GLN A 5 11.72 -13.61 -1.80
N LEU A 6 12.38 -12.50 -2.17
CA LEU A 6 13.66 -12.13 -1.56
C LEU A 6 13.51 -11.79 -0.07
N GLY A 7 12.46 -11.06 0.30
CA GLY A 7 12.13 -10.78 1.69
C GLY A 7 11.93 -12.06 2.51
N ALA A 8 11.24 -13.07 1.95
CA ALA A 8 11.04 -14.37 2.60
C ALA A 8 12.34 -15.15 2.77
N VAL A 9 13.21 -15.18 1.76
CA VAL A 9 14.54 -15.80 1.84
C VAL A 9 15.37 -15.15 2.95
N LEU A 10 15.47 -13.81 2.93
CA LEU A 10 16.22 -13.08 3.95
C LEU A 10 15.62 -13.27 5.34
N ALA A 11 14.29 -13.33 5.46
CA ALA A 11 13.62 -13.53 6.74
C ALA A 11 13.89 -14.92 7.33
N ALA A 12 13.93 -15.96 6.50
CA ALA A 12 14.27 -17.32 6.93
C ALA A 12 15.70 -17.39 7.48
N ASP A 13 16.66 -16.73 6.83
CA ASP A 13 18.06 -16.75 7.25
C ASP A 13 18.35 -15.90 8.49
N LEU A 14 17.69 -14.74 8.59
CA LEU A 14 17.84 -13.79 9.71
C LEU A 14 16.98 -14.14 10.92
N GLY A 15 15.99 -15.03 10.78
CA GLY A 15 15.04 -15.35 11.83
C GLY A 15 14.12 -14.17 12.23
N ALA A 16 13.98 -13.18 11.34
CA ALA A 16 13.21 -11.97 11.58
C ALA A 16 12.51 -11.51 10.29
N PRO A 17 11.32 -10.87 10.37
CA PRO A 17 10.66 -10.34 9.18
C PRO A 17 11.53 -9.31 8.45
N VAL A 18 11.75 -9.54 7.15
CA VAL A 18 12.47 -8.62 6.29
C VAL A 18 11.52 -8.01 5.28
N ARG A 19 11.54 -6.67 5.20
CA ARG A 19 10.76 -5.93 4.22
C ARG A 19 11.70 -5.20 3.28
N LEU A 20 11.53 -5.45 1.98
CA LEU A 20 12.06 -4.60 0.93
C LEU A 20 11.13 -3.40 0.71
N ARG A 21 11.72 -2.25 0.37
CA ARG A 21 11.02 -1.01 0.06
C ARG A 21 11.42 -0.55 -1.33
N PRO A 22 10.50 -0.09 -2.19
CA PRO A 22 10.90 0.49 -3.46
C PRO A 22 11.66 1.79 -3.20
N ASP A 23 12.77 1.97 -3.88
CA ASP A 23 13.53 3.21 -3.89
C ASP A 23 13.05 4.10 -5.03
N VAL A 24 11.95 4.80 -4.78
CA VAL A 24 11.31 5.69 -5.76
C VAL A 24 12.26 6.82 -6.21
N ALA A 25 13.30 7.14 -5.42
CA ALA A 25 14.28 8.16 -5.79
C ALA A 25 15.31 7.64 -6.81
N ARG A 26 15.70 6.36 -6.72
CA ARG A 26 16.55 5.72 -7.73
C ARG A 26 15.74 5.29 -8.95
N ALA A 27 14.72 4.46 -8.74
CA ALA A 27 13.81 3.96 -9.76
C ALA A 27 12.71 3.07 -9.14
N PRO A 28 11.50 3.03 -9.72
CA PRO A 28 10.38 2.25 -9.18
C PRO A 28 10.58 0.72 -9.24
N TYR A 29 11.55 0.26 -10.03
CA TYR A 29 11.95 -1.14 -10.16
C TYR A 29 13.13 -1.53 -9.26
N VAL A 30 13.65 -0.57 -8.48
CA VAL A 30 14.72 -0.80 -7.51
C VAL A 30 14.11 -0.91 -6.13
N TRP A 31 14.49 -1.96 -5.41
CA TRP A 31 13.98 -2.28 -4.09
C TRP A 31 15.14 -2.45 -3.12
N THR A 32 15.07 -1.83 -1.95
CA THR A 32 16.18 -1.84 -1.00
C THR A 32 15.74 -2.35 0.37
N THR A 33 16.71 -2.86 1.13
CA THR A 33 16.53 -3.20 2.54
C THR A 33 17.83 -3.03 3.30
N THR A 34 17.73 -2.57 4.55
CA THR A 34 18.84 -2.45 5.50
C THR A 34 18.87 -3.58 6.52
N ALA A 35 18.05 -4.62 6.33
CA ALA A 35 17.87 -5.68 7.33
C ALA A 35 19.18 -6.37 7.73
N LEU A 36 20.13 -6.52 6.81
CA LEU A 36 21.45 -7.09 7.08
C LEU A 36 22.22 -6.24 8.11
N ARG A 37 22.28 -4.92 7.90
CA ARG A 37 22.88 -3.97 8.85
C ARG A 37 22.21 -4.01 10.21
N ASP A 38 20.88 -4.01 10.21
CA ASP A 38 20.09 -3.97 11.44
C ASP A 38 20.27 -5.25 12.27
N HIS A 39 20.73 -6.35 11.66
CA HIS A 39 21.06 -7.62 12.31
C HIS A 39 22.56 -7.87 12.52
N ALA A 40 23.45 -7.10 11.89
CA ALA A 40 24.89 -7.31 11.95
C ALA A 40 25.45 -7.29 13.39
N GLY A 41 24.88 -6.46 14.26
CA GLY A 41 25.27 -6.38 15.67
C GLY A 41 24.68 -7.48 16.57
N ARG A 42 23.77 -8.32 16.05
CA ARG A 42 23.03 -9.33 16.83
C ARG A 42 23.45 -10.75 16.50
N ASP A 43 23.60 -11.07 15.21
CA ASP A 43 23.97 -12.42 14.75
C ASP A 43 24.72 -12.35 13.42
N ALA A 44 26.05 -12.32 13.51
CA ALA A 44 26.93 -12.27 12.33
C ALA A 44 26.83 -13.54 11.46
N ALA A 45 26.51 -14.70 12.06
CA ALA A 45 26.36 -15.95 11.31
C ALA A 45 25.07 -15.94 10.48
N ALA A 46 23.98 -15.41 11.03
CA ALA A 46 22.73 -15.21 10.28
C ALA A 46 22.91 -14.24 9.11
N VAL A 47 23.61 -13.13 9.32
CA VAL A 47 23.92 -12.17 8.25
C VAL A 47 24.77 -12.83 7.15
N ALA A 48 25.77 -13.64 7.51
CA ALA A 48 26.58 -14.35 6.53
C ALA A 48 25.76 -15.35 5.70
N ARG A 49 24.81 -16.08 6.30
CA ARG A 49 23.88 -16.97 5.58
C ARG A 49 23.00 -16.17 4.63
N ALA A 50 22.36 -15.11 5.12
CA ALA A 50 21.48 -14.25 4.32
C ALA A 50 22.22 -13.63 3.12
N MET A 51 23.45 -13.16 3.32
CA MET A 51 24.31 -12.67 2.25
C MET A 51 24.65 -13.77 1.24
N GLY A 52 24.92 -15.00 1.70
CA GLY A 52 25.17 -16.16 0.84
C GLY A 52 23.97 -16.48 -0.06
N SER A 53 22.78 -16.55 0.51
CA SER A 53 21.52 -16.78 -0.22
C SER A 53 21.24 -15.67 -1.24
N ALA A 54 21.48 -14.42 -0.86
CA ALA A 54 21.23 -13.26 -1.72
C ALA A 54 22.22 -13.11 -2.88
N ARG A 55 23.51 -13.44 -2.68
CA ARG A 55 24.57 -13.22 -3.68
C ARG A 55 24.37 -13.94 -5.01
N HIS A 56 23.63 -15.04 -5.01
CA HIS A 56 23.36 -15.82 -6.21
C HIS A 56 22.02 -15.47 -6.86
N THR A 57 21.30 -14.49 -6.31
CA THR A 57 20.02 -14.06 -6.85
C THR A 57 20.22 -13.04 -7.98
N PRO A 58 19.75 -13.30 -9.21
CA PRO A 58 19.80 -12.33 -10.30
C PRO A 58 19.10 -11.01 -9.92
N GLY A 59 19.69 -9.88 -10.31
CA GLY A 59 19.17 -8.55 -9.99
C GLY A 59 19.47 -8.08 -8.56
N VAL A 60 20.03 -8.93 -7.69
CA VAL A 60 20.44 -8.52 -6.35
C VAL A 60 21.88 -8.00 -6.36
N THR A 61 22.07 -6.82 -5.78
CA THR A 61 23.36 -6.20 -5.54
C THR A 61 23.49 -5.84 -4.07
N LEU A 62 24.72 -5.90 -3.56
CA LEU A 62 25.03 -5.53 -2.19
C LEU A 62 26.05 -4.39 -2.23
N ALA A 63 25.68 -3.23 -1.71
CA ALA A 63 26.54 -2.06 -1.63
C ALA A 63 26.71 -1.66 -0.16
N GLY A 64 27.82 -2.08 0.44
CA GLY A 64 28.05 -1.94 1.88
C GLY A 64 26.99 -2.70 2.67
N ASP A 65 26.15 -1.94 3.37
CA ASP A 65 25.14 -2.40 4.31
C ASP A 65 23.71 -2.47 3.71
N GLU A 66 23.55 -2.00 2.47
CA GLU A 66 22.28 -1.96 1.75
C GLU A 66 22.23 -3.10 0.72
N LEU A 67 21.19 -3.92 0.81
CA LEU A 67 20.86 -4.90 -0.21
C LEU A 67 19.83 -4.28 -1.16
N THR A 68 20.12 -4.35 -2.45
CA THR A 68 19.28 -3.81 -3.52
C THR A 68 18.86 -4.91 -4.48
N LEU A 69 17.58 -4.99 -4.81
CA LEU A 69 17.00 -5.83 -5.85
C LEU A 69 16.52 -4.93 -6.99
N THR A 70 17.02 -5.15 -8.19
CA THR A 70 16.57 -4.49 -9.42
C THR A 70 15.71 -5.47 -10.22
N LEU A 71 14.44 -5.15 -10.41
CA LEU A 71 13.51 -5.95 -11.19
C LEU A 71 13.71 -5.72 -12.69
N GLY A 72 13.76 -6.79 -13.48
CA GLY A 72 13.71 -6.71 -14.93
C GLY A 72 12.28 -6.44 -15.43
N PRO A 73 12.11 -6.13 -16.73
CA PRO A 73 10.78 -5.91 -17.33
C PRO A 73 9.81 -7.07 -17.08
N ASP A 74 10.28 -8.32 -17.24
CA ASP A 74 9.45 -9.52 -17.02
C ASP A 74 9.03 -9.70 -15.55
N ASP A 75 9.91 -9.35 -14.60
CA ASP A 75 9.58 -9.40 -13.16
C ASP A 75 8.53 -8.33 -12.81
N LEU A 76 8.62 -7.15 -13.42
CA LEU A 76 7.64 -6.06 -13.22
C LEU A 76 6.27 -6.44 -13.77
N ASP A 77 6.25 -7.05 -14.95
CA ASP A 77 5.04 -7.58 -15.57
C ASP A 77 4.38 -8.64 -14.69
N ALA A 78 5.17 -9.57 -14.16
CA ALA A 78 4.69 -10.57 -13.22
C ALA A 78 4.11 -9.94 -11.93
N VAL A 79 4.69 -8.85 -11.44
CA VAL A 79 4.18 -8.11 -10.28
C VAL A 79 2.86 -7.42 -10.58
N LEU A 80 2.70 -6.83 -11.76
CA LEU A 80 1.44 -6.17 -12.16
C LEU A 80 0.29 -7.17 -12.39
N ASP A 81 0.61 -8.36 -12.88
CA ASP A 81 -0.37 -9.42 -13.12
C ASP A 81 -0.64 -10.27 -11.87
N GLN A 82 0.14 -10.08 -10.80
CA GLN A 82 -0.02 -10.83 -9.57
C GLN A 82 -1.41 -10.60 -9.00
N GLN A 83 -2.18 -11.68 -8.90
CA GLN A 83 -3.45 -11.65 -8.19
C GLN A 83 -3.20 -11.46 -6.70
N LEU A 84 -3.99 -10.58 -6.08
CA LEU A 84 -3.98 -10.43 -4.62
C LEU A 84 -4.44 -11.73 -3.97
N ASP A 85 -3.72 -12.16 -2.92
CA ASP A 85 -4.07 -13.36 -2.17
C ASP A 85 -5.44 -13.19 -1.51
N ARG A 86 -6.40 -14.01 -1.94
CA ARG A 86 -7.80 -13.94 -1.49
C ARG A 86 -7.95 -14.20 0.01
N THR A 87 -7.07 -15.01 0.60
CA THR A 87 -7.08 -15.31 2.03
C THR A 87 -6.65 -14.08 2.83
N LEU A 88 -5.59 -13.40 2.38
CA LEU A 88 -5.13 -12.16 3.00
C LEU A 88 -6.15 -11.03 2.83
N VAL A 89 -6.75 -10.93 1.63
CA VAL A 89 -7.86 -9.99 1.37
C VAL A 89 -9.04 -10.25 2.31
N ALA A 90 -9.47 -11.50 2.48
CA ALA A 90 -10.57 -11.84 3.37
C ALA A 90 -10.24 -11.48 4.83
N SER A 91 -9.04 -11.85 5.31
CA SER A 91 -8.59 -11.55 6.67
C SER A 91 -8.59 -10.05 6.98
N VAL A 92 -8.09 -9.21 6.08
CA VAL A 92 -8.13 -7.75 6.26
C VAL A 92 -9.57 -7.21 6.20
N GLY A 93 -10.44 -7.82 5.38
CA GLY A 93 -11.86 -7.48 5.31
C GLY A 93 -12.62 -7.73 6.61
N GLU A 94 -12.37 -8.87 7.26
CA GLU A 94 -12.97 -9.21 8.55
C GLU A 94 -12.56 -8.20 9.64
N GLU A 95 -11.28 -7.83 9.68
CA GLU A 95 -10.76 -6.80 10.60
C GLU A 95 -11.37 -5.41 10.35
N LEU A 96 -11.66 -5.06 9.09
CA LEU A 96 -12.34 -3.83 8.74
C LEU A 96 -13.78 -3.79 9.27
N VAL A 97 -14.52 -4.89 9.11
CA VAL A 97 -15.89 -5.01 9.62
C VAL A 97 -15.92 -4.96 11.14
N ALA A 98 -15.02 -5.68 11.82
CA ALA A 98 -14.92 -5.69 13.28
C ALA A 98 -14.68 -4.29 13.87
N ARG A 99 -14.07 -3.38 13.11
CA ARG A 99 -13.81 -2.00 13.53
C ARG A 99 -15.04 -1.09 13.39
N GLN A 100 -16.09 -1.48 12.67
CA GLN A 100 -17.27 -0.63 12.44
C GLN A 100 -18.33 -0.75 13.55
N ALA A 101 -17.94 -1.10 14.78
CA ALA A 101 -18.87 -1.22 15.90
C ALA A 101 -19.50 0.15 16.25
N PRO A 102 -20.84 0.27 16.27
CA PRO A 102 -21.54 1.57 16.34
C PRO A 102 -21.27 2.35 17.64
N ASP A 103 -21.09 1.64 18.75
CA ASP A 103 -20.89 2.24 20.08
C ASP A 103 -19.42 2.57 20.38
N ARG A 104 -18.51 2.28 19.44
CA ARG A 104 -17.08 2.55 19.62
C ARG A 104 -16.81 4.05 19.51
N SER A 105 -16.21 4.60 20.55
CA SER A 105 -15.73 5.99 20.56
C SER A 105 -14.37 6.10 19.87
N TRP A 106 -14.23 7.12 19.04
CA TRP A 106 -13.05 7.47 18.27
C TRP A 106 -12.55 8.86 18.65
N ARG A 107 -11.25 9.08 18.59
CA ARG A 107 -10.62 10.39 18.78
C ARG A 107 -10.04 10.88 17.47
N LEU A 108 -10.56 11.99 16.96
CA LEU A 108 -9.98 12.74 15.86
C LEU A 108 -8.78 13.50 16.40
N THR A 109 -7.57 13.11 16.02
CA THR A 109 -6.34 13.63 16.63
C THR A 109 -6.04 15.07 16.19
N ARG A 110 -6.39 15.45 14.96
CA ARG A 110 -6.16 16.80 14.43
C ARG A 110 -7.03 17.88 15.08
N ASP A 111 -8.22 17.48 15.55
CA ASP A 111 -9.18 18.39 16.19
C ASP A 111 -9.30 18.14 17.70
N ALA A 112 -8.48 17.23 18.24
CA ALA A 112 -8.55 16.76 19.63
C ALA A 112 -9.97 16.40 20.12
N THR A 113 -10.85 15.93 19.22
CA THR A 113 -12.28 15.74 19.47
C THR A 113 -12.63 14.26 19.54
N THR A 114 -13.44 13.85 20.52
CA THR A 114 -14.03 12.51 20.59
C THR A 114 -15.34 12.45 19.80
N THR A 115 -15.58 11.38 19.06
CA THR A 115 -16.73 11.17 18.19
C THR A 115 -17.15 9.69 18.18
N SER A 116 -18.40 9.39 17.85
CA SER A 116 -18.87 8.02 17.61
C SER A 116 -18.86 7.69 16.12
N TYR A 117 -18.94 6.40 15.76
CA TYR A 117 -19.17 6.02 14.37
C TYR A 117 -20.47 6.64 13.82
N ALA A 118 -21.54 6.62 14.61
CA ALA A 118 -22.84 7.20 14.23
C ALA A 118 -22.76 8.70 13.95
N ASP A 119 -21.96 9.45 14.72
CA ASP A 119 -21.74 10.89 14.48
C ASP A 119 -20.93 11.13 13.21
N LEU A 120 -19.90 10.31 12.96
CA LEU A 120 -19.11 10.37 11.72
C LEU A 120 -19.99 10.07 10.50
N ALA A 121 -20.82 9.03 10.57
CA ALA A 121 -21.72 8.66 9.49
C ALA A 121 -22.77 9.75 9.21
N ARG A 122 -23.31 10.39 10.26
CA ARG A 122 -24.24 11.51 10.13
C ARG A 122 -23.57 12.74 9.52
N LEU A 123 -22.31 12.99 9.84
CA LEU A 123 -21.56 14.15 9.37
C LEU A 123 -21.08 13.99 7.92
N ALA A 124 -20.45 12.86 7.61
CA ALA A 124 -19.66 12.66 6.40
C ALA A 124 -20.29 11.66 5.41
N GLY A 125 -21.35 10.97 5.83
CA GLY A 125 -21.89 9.81 5.15
C GLY A 125 -21.23 8.51 5.62
N ASP A 126 -21.98 7.41 5.49
CA ASP A 126 -21.58 6.09 5.97
C ASP A 126 -20.25 5.63 5.34
N ALA A 127 -20.08 5.81 4.03
CA ALA A 127 -18.86 5.40 3.33
C ALA A 127 -17.60 6.11 3.87
N SER A 128 -17.62 7.44 4.01
CA SER A 128 -16.49 8.19 4.57
C SER A 128 -16.24 7.80 6.02
N ALA A 129 -17.28 7.53 6.81
CA ALA A 129 -17.14 7.04 8.19
C ALA A 129 -16.45 5.66 8.26
N ARG A 130 -16.83 4.71 7.40
CA ARG A 130 -16.16 3.41 7.29
C ARG A 130 -14.68 3.56 6.92
N TRP A 131 -14.39 4.43 5.96
CA TRP A 131 -13.02 4.66 5.51
C TRP A 131 -12.14 5.26 6.63
N VAL A 132 -12.60 6.30 7.32
CA VAL A 132 -11.77 6.97 8.34
C VAL A 132 -11.62 6.13 9.60
N THR A 133 -12.60 5.33 9.99
CA THR A 133 -12.45 4.38 11.12
C THR A 133 -11.44 3.30 10.80
N ALA A 134 -11.40 2.82 9.55
CA ALA A 134 -10.39 1.89 9.07
C ALA A 134 -8.95 2.46 9.09
N ARG A 135 -8.78 3.78 9.05
CA ARG A 135 -7.47 4.46 9.19
C ARG A 135 -6.91 4.45 10.61
N SER A 136 -7.59 3.89 11.61
CA SER A 136 -7.19 4.09 12.99
C SER A 136 -5.84 3.42 13.37
N ALA A 137 -4.95 4.18 14.01
CA ALA A 137 -3.59 3.71 14.39
C ALA A 137 -3.61 2.67 15.51
N ASP A 138 -4.36 2.96 16.58
CA ASP A 138 -4.40 2.12 17.80
C ASP A 138 -5.83 1.67 18.13
N GLY A 139 -6.69 1.60 17.10
CA GLY A 139 -8.09 1.19 17.24
C GLY A 139 -9.00 2.22 17.91
N GLN A 140 -8.51 3.42 18.24
CA GLN A 140 -9.34 4.53 18.74
C GLN A 140 -8.94 5.89 18.16
N GLN A 141 -7.72 6.07 17.67
CA GLN A 141 -7.25 7.35 17.15
C GLN A 141 -7.35 7.41 15.62
N ILE A 142 -7.92 8.48 15.08
CA ILE A 142 -8.04 8.73 13.65
C ILE A 142 -7.32 10.05 13.34
N ASP A 143 -6.33 9.97 12.45
CA ASP A 143 -5.59 11.14 11.98
C ASP A 143 -6.27 11.77 10.77
N VAL A 144 -7.36 12.50 11.03
CA VAL A 144 -8.09 13.26 10.02
C VAL A 144 -8.69 14.52 10.65
N ALA A 145 -8.81 15.58 9.86
CA ALA A 145 -9.50 16.80 10.25
C ALA A 145 -10.98 16.69 9.88
N ARG A 146 -11.87 16.99 10.83
CA ARG A 146 -13.32 16.94 10.68
C ARG A 146 -13.81 17.85 9.55
N ALA A 147 -13.17 18.99 9.35
CA ALA A 147 -13.56 20.01 8.37
C ALA A 147 -13.51 19.54 6.90
N GLY A 148 -12.85 18.42 6.59
CA GLY A 148 -12.74 17.87 5.23
C GLY A 148 -13.62 16.65 4.96
N LEU A 149 -14.20 16.03 6.00
CA LEU A 149 -14.93 14.78 5.86
C LEU A 149 -16.26 14.94 5.12
N GLY A 150 -16.57 14.03 4.22
CA GLY A 150 -17.76 14.07 3.37
C GLY A 150 -17.68 15.08 2.23
N SER A 151 -16.58 15.83 2.12
CA SER A 151 -16.40 16.78 1.02
C SER A 151 -16.10 16.05 -0.29
N ARG A 152 -16.56 16.61 -1.41
CA ARG A 152 -16.19 16.15 -2.76
C ARG A 152 -14.85 16.73 -3.21
N THR A 153 -13.88 16.74 -2.29
CA THR A 153 -12.54 17.26 -2.53
C THR A 153 -11.51 16.28 -1.96
N PRO A 154 -10.24 16.32 -2.40
CA PRO A 154 -9.20 15.49 -1.82
C PRO A 154 -8.92 15.72 -0.32
N ALA A 155 -9.59 16.69 0.31
CA ALA A 155 -9.59 16.83 1.78
C ALA A 155 -10.35 15.69 2.48
N ASP A 156 -11.31 15.04 1.80
CA ASP A 156 -11.83 13.73 2.21
C ASP A 156 -10.94 12.64 1.60
N PRO A 157 -10.25 11.82 2.42
CA PRO A 157 -9.42 10.75 1.92
C PRO A 157 -10.16 9.71 1.08
N LEU A 158 -11.42 9.42 1.41
CA LEU A 158 -12.21 8.48 0.62
C LEU A 158 -12.48 9.07 -0.78
N PHE A 159 -12.81 10.36 -0.85
CA PHE A 159 -13.08 11.00 -2.13
C PHE A 159 -11.84 10.96 -3.04
N ALA A 160 -10.64 11.17 -2.50
CA ALA A 160 -9.41 11.04 -3.28
C ALA A 160 -9.24 9.64 -3.90
N VAL A 161 -9.57 8.58 -3.14
CA VAL A 161 -9.52 7.18 -3.59
C VAL A 161 -10.56 6.90 -4.67
N LEU A 162 -11.80 7.33 -4.45
CA LEU A 162 -12.88 7.18 -5.42
C LEU A 162 -12.54 7.91 -6.74
N LEU A 163 -12.04 9.16 -6.63
CA LEU A 163 -11.63 9.98 -7.77
C LEU A 163 -10.47 9.35 -8.54
N ALA A 164 -9.48 8.80 -7.84
CA ALA A 164 -8.36 8.09 -8.46
C ALA A 164 -8.86 6.87 -9.24
N HIS A 165 -9.68 6.02 -8.63
CA HIS A 165 -10.25 4.83 -9.28
C HIS A 165 -11.01 5.19 -10.56
N ALA A 166 -11.90 6.19 -10.50
CA ALA A 166 -12.66 6.64 -11.67
C ALA A 166 -11.76 7.19 -12.79
N ARG A 167 -10.73 7.97 -12.44
CA ARG A 167 -9.81 8.60 -13.41
C ARG A 167 -8.89 7.61 -14.11
N LEU A 168 -8.54 6.51 -13.45
CA LEU A 168 -7.75 5.43 -14.05
C LEU A 168 -8.48 4.71 -15.19
N GLY A 169 -9.80 4.94 -15.39
CA GLY A 169 -10.49 4.51 -16.60
C GLY A 169 -10.04 5.22 -17.88
N ARG A 170 -9.27 6.32 -17.76
CA ARG A 170 -8.64 7.04 -18.88
C ARG A 170 -7.20 7.43 -18.47
N PRO A 171 -6.27 6.47 -18.44
CA PRO A 171 -4.93 6.76 -17.96
C PRO A 171 -4.15 7.66 -18.92
N PRO A 172 -3.12 8.37 -18.43
CA PRO A 172 -2.14 9.05 -19.30
C PRO A 172 -1.46 8.08 -20.27
N ALA A 173 -0.88 8.62 -21.35
CA ALA A 173 -0.16 7.81 -22.32
C ALA A 173 1.18 7.28 -21.76
N ASP A 174 1.85 8.05 -20.90
CA ASP A 174 3.24 7.82 -20.47
C ASP A 174 3.45 8.10 -18.97
N GLY A 175 4.55 7.56 -18.41
CA GLY A 175 4.97 7.71 -17.01
C GLY A 175 4.36 6.67 -16.05
N GLY A 176 4.32 7.00 -14.76
CA GLY A 176 3.59 6.24 -13.73
C GLY A 176 4.49 5.49 -12.76
N GLU A 177 5.77 5.83 -12.68
CA GLU A 177 6.79 5.19 -11.87
C GLU A 177 6.39 5.10 -10.40
N ARG A 178 5.95 6.23 -9.82
CA ARG A 178 5.47 6.24 -8.43
C ARG A 178 4.24 5.34 -8.25
N LEU A 179 3.33 5.32 -9.23
CA LEU A 179 2.16 4.45 -9.18
C LEU A 179 2.57 2.98 -9.26
N LEU A 180 3.49 2.62 -10.17
CA LEU A 180 4.03 1.27 -10.26
C LEU A 180 4.62 0.83 -8.93
N ALA A 181 5.56 1.59 -8.37
CA ALA A 181 6.21 1.25 -7.12
C ALA A 181 5.19 0.99 -6.01
N THR A 182 4.18 1.86 -5.92
CA THR A 182 3.12 1.73 -4.92
C THR A 182 2.23 0.52 -5.19
N VAL A 183 1.84 0.24 -6.45
CA VAL A 183 1.06 -0.96 -6.79
C VAL A 183 1.85 -2.23 -6.48
N ALA A 184 3.14 -2.26 -6.81
CA ALA A 184 4.03 -3.38 -6.56
C ALA A 184 4.24 -3.69 -5.07
N GLU A 185 4.08 -2.70 -4.17
CA GLU A 185 4.12 -2.91 -2.71
C GLU A 185 2.89 -3.61 -2.13
N THR A 186 1.80 -3.68 -2.90
CA THR A 186 0.49 -4.13 -2.42
C THR A 186 0.50 -5.50 -1.72
N PRO A 187 1.10 -6.57 -2.30
CA PRO A 187 1.10 -7.90 -1.66
C PRO A 187 1.75 -7.87 -0.27
N MET A 188 2.88 -7.16 -0.14
CA MET A 188 3.63 -7.06 1.11
C MET A 188 2.86 -6.26 2.18
N VAL A 189 2.21 -5.17 1.79
CA VAL A 189 1.36 -4.40 2.71
C VAL A 189 0.17 -5.23 3.19
N LEU A 190 -0.47 -5.96 2.27
CA LEU A 190 -1.62 -6.80 2.58
C LEU A 190 -1.24 -7.92 3.57
N ALA A 191 -0.13 -8.61 3.32
CA ALA A 191 0.41 -9.63 4.22
C ALA A 191 0.75 -9.06 5.61
N GLU A 192 1.34 -7.86 5.67
CA GLU A 192 1.65 -7.19 6.94
C GLU A 192 0.38 -6.79 7.71
N ALA A 193 -0.61 -6.23 7.01
CA ALA A 193 -1.90 -5.83 7.59
C ALA A 193 -2.64 -7.04 8.17
N ALA A 194 -2.73 -8.13 7.41
CA ALA A 194 -3.34 -9.40 7.84
C ALA A 194 -2.61 -9.98 9.06
N ARG A 195 -1.29 -10.15 8.98
CA ARG A 195 -0.47 -10.69 10.06
C ARG A 195 -0.58 -9.88 11.35
N ALA A 196 -0.68 -8.55 11.25
CA ALA A 196 -0.76 -7.68 12.41
C ALA A 196 -2.19 -7.49 12.95
N GLY A 197 -3.23 -7.95 12.26
CA GLY A 197 -4.62 -7.61 12.61
C GLY A 197 -4.89 -6.09 12.57
N ARG A 198 -4.22 -5.37 11.65
CA ARG A 198 -4.29 -3.90 11.57
C ARG A 198 -4.71 -3.45 10.20
N THR A 199 -5.76 -2.64 10.15
CA THR A 199 -6.32 -2.11 8.89
C THR A 199 -5.61 -0.84 8.41
N ARG A 200 -5.06 -0.04 9.31
CA ARG A 200 -4.44 1.26 8.96
C ARG A 200 -3.33 1.14 7.90
N PRO A 201 -2.36 0.21 7.99
CA PRO A 201 -1.33 0.08 6.95
C PRO A 201 -1.93 -0.12 5.56
N TRP A 202 -2.97 -0.95 5.46
CA TRP A 202 -3.68 -1.20 4.22
C TRP A 202 -4.42 0.05 3.70
N ILE A 203 -5.15 0.75 4.56
CA ILE A 203 -5.88 1.96 4.14
C ILE A 203 -4.94 3.08 3.69
N LEU A 204 -3.85 3.32 4.42
CA LEU A 204 -2.87 4.34 4.04
C LEU A 204 -2.16 3.99 2.73
N HIS A 205 -1.97 2.69 2.46
CA HIS A 205 -1.45 2.23 1.18
C HIS A 205 -2.41 2.52 0.03
N LEU A 206 -3.70 2.22 0.18
CA LEU A 206 -4.71 2.54 -0.84
C LEU A 206 -4.78 4.04 -1.13
N GLU A 207 -4.65 4.88 -0.12
CA GLU A 207 -4.56 6.33 -0.29
C GLU A 207 -3.27 6.75 -1.00
N SER A 208 -2.16 6.06 -0.74
CA SER A 208 -0.89 6.32 -1.42
C SER A 208 -0.96 5.92 -2.89
N VAL A 209 -1.63 4.81 -3.22
CA VAL A 209 -1.94 4.40 -4.61
C VAL A 209 -2.80 5.48 -5.27
N ALA A 210 -3.84 5.96 -4.59
CA ALA A 210 -4.72 7.00 -5.10
C ALA A 210 -3.99 8.33 -5.36
N GLU A 211 -3.14 8.75 -4.42
CA GLU A 211 -2.30 9.94 -4.58
C GLU A 211 -1.36 9.80 -5.78
N ALA A 212 -0.66 8.66 -5.90
CA ALA A 212 0.24 8.39 -7.01
C ALA A 212 -0.50 8.37 -8.36
N ALA A 213 -1.70 7.80 -8.42
CA ALA A 213 -2.55 7.80 -9.61
C ALA A 213 -3.02 9.22 -10.01
N LEU A 214 -3.40 10.04 -9.03
CA LEU A 214 -3.78 11.44 -9.28
C LEU A 214 -2.59 12.29 -9.73
N ALA A 215 -1.41 12.06 -9.15
CA ALA A 215 -0.17 12.75 -9.52
C ALA A 215 0.32 12.36 -10.91
N TRP A 216 0.23 11.08 -11.29
CA TRP A 216 0.62 10.59 -12.62
C TRP A 216 -0.10 11.35 -13.75
N ARG A 217 -1.37 11.68 -13.55
CA ARG A 217 -2.15 12.44 -14.52
C ARG A 217 -1.69 13.90 -14.66
N ALA A 218 -1.07 14.46 -13.63
CA ALA A 218 -0.60 15.84 -13.63
C ALA A 218 0.83 15.98 -14.19
N SER A 219 1.63 14.90 -14.20
CA SER A 219 3.09 15.02 -14.33
C SER A 219 3.65 14.98 -15.76
N GLY A 220 2.90 14.53 -16.78
CA GLY A 220 3.35 14.55 -18.18
C GLY A 220 4.75 13.96 -18.42
N GLN A 221 5.15 12.98 -17.60
CA GLN A 221 6.50 12.42 -17.60
C GLN A 221 6.78 11.56 -18.84
N PRO A 222 8.05 11.46 -19.27
CA PRO A 222 8.43 10.72 -20.47
C PRO A 222 8.12 9.22 -20.33
N PRO A 223 7.95 8.52 -21.48
CA PRO A 223 7.56 7.11 -21.52
C PRO A 223 8.56 6.19 -20.83
N VAL A 224 8.03 5.21 -20.10
CA VAL A 224 8.71 3.98 -19.69
C VAL A 224 8.20 2.84 -20.59
N CYS A 225 8.97 1.76 -20.73
CA CYS A 225 8.73 0.63 -21.62
C CYS A 225 7.45 -0.21 -21.38
N TRP A 226 6.50 0.23 -20.55
CA TRP A 226 5.25 -0.48 -20.24
C TRP A 226 4.01 0.15 -20.88
N THR A 227 2.90 -0.59 -20.91
CA THR A 227 1.62 -0.04 -21.35
C THR A 227 0.87 0.60 -20.17
N SER A 228 0.64 1.91 -20.26
CA SER A 228 -0.10 2.70 -19.27
C SER A 228 -1.49 2.14 -18.95
N ALA A 229 -2.10 1.41 -19.89
CA ALA A 229 -3.36 0.70 -19.65
C ALA A 229 -3.24 -0.41 -18.59
N ARG A 230 -2.15 -1.19 -18.61
CA ARG A 230 -1.96 -2.32 -17.67
C ARG A 230 -1.67 -1.84 -16.25
N LEU A 231 -0.81 -0.83 -16.10
CA LEU A 231 -0.56 -0.21 -14.81
C LEU A 231 -1.84 0.40 -14.23
N ALA A 232 -2.64 1.06 -15.07
CA ALA A 232 -3.92 1.63 -14.65
C ALA A 232 -4.90 0.55 -14.19
N GLU A 233 -4.99 -0.57 -14.91
CA GLU A 233 -5.85 -1.69 -14.53
C GLU A 233 -5.41 -2.32 -13.21
N ALA A 234 -4.11 -2.59 -13.03
CA ALA A 234 -3.59 -3.11 -11.77
C ALA A 234 -3.92 -2.17 -10.59
N ALA A 235 -3.69 -0.86 -10.76
CA ALA A 235 -4.06 0.13 -9.75
C ALA A 235 -5.58 0.15 -9.47
N ARG A 236 -6.42 0.02 -10.50
CA ARG A 236 -7.88 -0.07 -10.32
C ARG A 236 -8.29 -1.31 -9.54
N ILE A 237 -7.70 -2.47 -9.83
CA ILE A 237 -7.94 -3.71 -9.09
C ILE A 237 -7.60 -3.52 -7.61
N VAL A 238 -6.45 -2.91 -7.30
CA VAL A 238 -6.03 -2.64 -5.92
C VAL A 238 -7.02 -1.72 -5.21
N LEU A 239 -7.38 -0.58 -5.82
CA LEU A 239 -8.33 0.37 -5.24
C LEU A 239 -9.73 -0.23 -5.09
N ALA A 240 -10.23 -0.94 -6.10
CA ALA A 240 -11.54 -1.59 -6.07
C ALA A 240 -11.61 -2.70 -5.00
N THR A 241 -10.53 -3.46 -4.82
CA THR A 241 -10.44 -4.46 -3.74
C THR A 241 -10.54 -3.80 -2.38
N GLY A 242 -9.76 -2.73 -2.15
CA GLY A 242 -9.79 -1.98 -0.90
C GLY A 242 -11.15 -1.34 -0.58
N LEU A 243 -11.78 -0.72 -1.60
CA LEU A 243 -13.13 -0.18 -1.49
C LEU A 243 -14.15 -1.28 -1.18
N GLY A 244 -14.06 -2.42 -1.87
CA GLY A 244 -14.92 -3.59 -1.65
C GLY A 244 -14.82 -4.14 -0.24
N GLN A 245 -13.61 -4.24 0.33
CA GLN A 245 -13.40 -4.67 1.72
C GLN A 245 -14.01 -3.70 2.74
N ALA A 246 -14.03 -2.39 2.43
CA ALA A 246 -14.72 -1.39 3.24
C ALA A 246 -16.25 -1.37 3.02
N GLY A 247 -16.78 -2.21 2.13
CA GLY A 247 -18.19 -2.23 1.75
C GLY A 247 -18.60 -0.98 0.96
N ILE A 248 -17.67 -0.36 0.23
CA ILE A 248 -17.87 0.85 -0.55
C ILE A 248 -17.81 0.46 -2.04
N PRO A 249 -18.79 0.85 -2.87
CA PRO A 249 -18.73 0.57 -4.30
C PRO A 249 -17.58 1.34 -4.95
N ALA A 250 -16.95 0.76 -5.96
CA ALA A 250 -15.91 1.39 -6.76
C ALA A 250 -16.50 1.97 -8.06
N PRO A 251 -16.95 3.24 -8.08
CA PRO A 251 -17.61 3.80 -9.25
C PRO A 251 -16.64 3.94 -10.42
N THR A 252 -17.14 3.71 -11.62
CA THR A 252 -16.37 3.91 -12.86
C THR A 252 -16.37 5.38 -13.31
N GLN A 253 -17.26 6.21 -12.76
CA GLN A 253 -17.41 7.64 -13.05
C GLN A 253 -17.84 8.41 -11.79
N ILE A 254 -17.33 9.63 -11.61
CA ILE A 254 -17.63 10.56 -10.51
C ILE A 254 -17.78 11.97 -11.08
#